data_AF-A0A7S2GQ40-F1
#
_entry.id   AF-A0A7S2GQ40-F1
#
_cell.length_a   1.000
_cell.length_b   1.000
_cell.length_c   1.000
_cell.angle_alpha   90.00
_cell.angle_beta   90.00
_cell.angle_gamma   90.00
#
_symmetry.space_group_name_H-M   'P 1'
#
loop_
_entity.id
_entity.type
_entity.pdbx_description
1 polymer ?
#
loop_
_entity_poly.entity_id
_entity_poly.type
_entity_poly.pdbx_seq_one_letter_code
_entity_poly.pdbx_strand_id
1 'polypeptide(L)'
;VSSSSGSHGPKLAFCGSYRRTHDFNASPAYVHRSRSFYVFWSELFGDWKIGERLAEKGLCSAFSEGGGRSMPPWAPALLGPAEGSPVLLWAVWDPTQRRFAMRPLSVIAEWCEDGPDEEK
;
A
#
# COMPACT_ATOMS: atom_id res chain seq x y z
N VAL A 1 -14.43 22.64 25.34
CA VAL A 1 -14.63 22.08 23.98
C VAL A 1 -13.47 22.54 23.12
N SER A 2 -12.84 21.60 22.41
CA SER A 2 -11.89 21.82 21.30
C SER A 2 -10.55 22.46 21.70
N SER A 3 -9.38 22.10 21.17
CA SER A 3 -9.09 21.69 19.79
C SER A 3 -7.79 20.87 19.76
N SER A 4 -7.85 19.64 19.27
CA SER A 4 -6.63 18.90 18.91
C SER A 4 -6.23 19.31 17.50
N SER A 5 -5.38 20.33 17.40
CA SER A 5 -4.68 20.69 16.16
C SER A 5 -3.64 19.62 15.86
N GLY A 6 -4.09 18.48 15.32
CA GLY A 6 -3.20 17.50 14.72
C GLY A 6 -2.68 18.07 13.41
N SER A 7 -1.36 18.29 13.32
CA SER A 7 -0.65 18.75 12.14
C SER A 7 -0.75 17.72 11.00
N HIS A 8 -1.89 17.66 10.32
CA HIS A 8 -2.05 16.89 9.10
C HIS A 8 -1.51 17.72 7.94
N GLY A 9 -0.21 17.61 7.68
CA GLY A 9 0.30 17.87 6.33
C GLY A 9 -0.51 17.06 5.31
N PRO A 10 -0.54 17.47 4.03
CA PRO A 10 -1.35 16.79 3.02
C PRO A 10 -1.00 15.31 3.01
N LYS A 11 -1.96 14.47 3.40
CA LYS A 11 -1.82 13.02 3.39
C LYS A 11 -1.55 12.60 1.95
N LEU A 12 -0.46 11.88 1.71
CA LEU A 12 -0.10 11.40 0.37
C LEU A 12 -1.28 10.62 -0.24
N ALA A 13 -1.52 10.81 -1.53
CA ALA A 13 -2.70 10.25 -2.21
C ALA A 13 -2.75 8.71 -2.21
N PHE A 14 -1.61 8.09 -1.90
CA PHE A 14 -1.43 6.64 -1.79
C PHE A 14 -1.70 6.09 -0.39
N CYS A 15 -1.91 6.94 0.62
CA CYS A 15 -2.19 6.49 1.98
C CYS A 15 -3.68 6.17 2.16
N GLY A 16 -3.99 4.99 2.72
CA GLY A 16 -5.36 4.61 2.98
C GLY A 16 -5.56 3.10 3.02
N SER A 17 -6.82 2.70 2.88
CA SER A 17 -7.25 1.31 2.86
C SER A 17 -7.21 0.72 1.47
N TYR A 18 -6.66 -0.48 1.37
CA TYR A 18 -6.51 -1.26 0.16
C TYR A 18 -7.24 -2.58 0.32
N ARG A 19 -8.05 -2.93 -0.67
CA ARG A 19 -8.75 -4.21 -0.74
C ARG A 19 -7.95 -5.18 -1.59
N ARG A 20 -7.82 -6.44 -1.15
CA ARG A 20 -7.21 -7.49 -1.98
C ARG A 20 -7.99 -7.66 -3.29
N THR A 21 -7.27 -7.85 -4.38
CA THR A 21 -7.79 -8.20 -5.71
C THR A 21 -7.17 -9.52 -6.18
N HIS A 22 -7.31 -9.85 -7.46
CA HIS A 22 -6.62 -10.97 -8.08
C HIS A 22 -5.10 -10.84 -7.91
N ASP A 23 -4.43 -11.97 -7.80
CA ASP A 23 -2.98 -12.01 -7.66
C ASP A 23 -2.30 -11.50 -8.94
N PHE A 24 -1.15 -10.84 -8.78
CA PHE A 24 -0.31 -10.32 -9.85
C PHE A 24 1.13 -10.81 -9.62
N ASN A 25 1.78 -11.34 -10.67
CA ASN A 25 3.07 -12.02 -10.57
C ASN A 25 3.12 -13.13 -9.50
N ALA A 26 2.07 -13.94 -9.39
CA ALA A 26 1.94 -14.98 -8.36
C ALA A 26 2.09 -14.45 -6.91
N SER A 27 1.82 -13.17 -6.70
CA SER A 27 1.81 -12.50 -5.40
C SER A 27 0.48 -11.77 -5.19
N PRO A 28 0.04 -11.56 -3.93
CA PRO A 28 -1.15 -10.78 -3.66
C PRO A 28 -1.03 -9.37 -4.21
N ALA A 29 -2.11 -8.88 -4.81
CA ALA A 29 -2.24 -7.48 -5.19
C ALA A 29 -3.45 -6.85 -4.50
N TYR A 30 -3.40 -5.53 -4.34
CA TYR A 30 -4.41 -4.78 -3.63
C TYR A 30 -4.76 -3.50 -4.39
N VAL A 31 -6.03 -3.12 -4.36
CA VAL A 31 -6.53 -1.88 -4.97
C VAL A 31 -6.97 -0.91 -3.89
N HIS A 32 -6.60 0.37 -4.04
CA HIS A 32 -6.97 1.42 -3.11
C HIS A 32 -8.48 1.66 -3.16
N ARG A 33 -9.15 1.77 -2.01
CA ARG A 33 -10.62 1.85 -1.96
C ARG A 33 -11.23 3.10 -2.60
N SER A 34 -10.55 4.24 -2.47
CA SER A 34 -11.07 5.54 -2.94
C SER A 34 -10.28 6.17 -4.08
N ARG A 35 -9.26 5.49 -4.60
CA ARG A 35 -8.32 6.04 -5.60
C ARG A 35 -7.94 4.94 -6.59
N SER A 36 -7.50 5.33 -7.77
CA SER A 36 -7.02 4.41 -8.80
C SER A 36 -5.56 4.05 -8.58
N PHE A 37 -5.23 3.51 -7.41
CA PHE A 37 -3.88 3.00 -7.10
C PHE A 37 -3.94 1.54 -6.74
N TYR A 38 -2.89 0.83 -7.09
CA TYR A 38 -2.68 -0.58 -6.77
C TYR A 38 -1.39 -0.73 -6.00
N VAL A 39 -1.36 -1.66 -5.05
CA VAL A 39 -0.14 -2.13 -4.40
C VAL A 39 0.08 -3.58 -4.77
N PHE A 40 1.26 -3.91 -5.28
CA PHE A 40 1.59 -5.25 -5.77
C PHE A 40 3.08 -5.52 -5.74
N TRP A 41 3.50 -6.78 -5.73
CA TRP A 41 4.89 -7.14 -5.89
C TRP A 41 5.33 -7.01 -7.35
N SER A 42 6.40 -6.25 -7.61
CA SER A 42 6.99 -6.16 -8.94
C SER A 42 8.26 -7.00 -9.02
N GLU A 43 8.30 -7.92 -9.98
CA GLU A 43 9.49 -8.73 -10.25
C GLU A 43 10.64 -7.89 -10.81
N LEU A 44 10.33 -6.82 -11.55
CA LEU A 44 11.33 -5.90 -12.11
C LEU A 44 12.03 -5.06 -11.03
N PHE A 45 11.31 -4.66 -9.98
CA PHE A 45 11.89 -3.90 -8.86
C PHE A 45 12.40 -4.81 -7.75
N GLY A 46 11.91 -6.06 -7.68
CA GLY A 46 12.19 -6.96 -6.57
C GLY A 46 11.60 -6.49 -5.24
N ASP A 47 10.54 -5.68 -5.30
CA ASP A 47 9.92 -5.01 -4.14
C ASP A 47 8.42 -4.76 -4.36
N TRP A 48 7.71 -4.36 -3.29
CA TRP A 48 6.33 -3.91 -3.38
C TRP A 48 6.25 -2.51 -3.98
N LYS A 49 5.38 -2.36 -4.98
CA LYS A 49 5.20 -1.16 -5.79
C LYS A 49 3.78 -0.64 -5.67
N ILE A 50 3.65 0.69 -5.67
CA ILE A 50 2.40 1.42 -5.87
C ILE A 50 2.38 2.01 -7.27
N GLY A 51 1.32 1.73 -8.03
CA GLY A 51 1.11 2.28 -9.36
C GLY A 51 -0.36 2.47 -9.69
N GLU A 52 -0.65 3.26 -10.72
CA GLU A 52 -2.02 3.49 -11.20
C GLU A 52 -2.64 2.27 -11.89
N ARG A 53 -1.80 1.29 -12.26
CA ARG A 53 -2.18 0.05 -12.93
C ARG A 53 -1.34 -1.11 -12.40
N LEU A 54 -1.91 -2.31 -12.43
CA LEU A 54 -1.17 -3.57 -12.22
C LEU A 54 -0.30 -3.87 -13.44
N ALA A 55 0.89 -3.28 -13.46
CA ALA A 55 1.84 -3.43 -14.55
C ALA A 55 3.29 -3.32 -14.07
N GLU A 56 4.13 -4.23 -14.56
CA GLU A 56 5.59 -4.20 -14.32
C GLU A 56 6.20 -2.91 -14.87
N LYS A 57 5.93 -2.65 -16.15
CA LYS A 57 6.40 -1.45 -16.87
C LYS A 57 5.37 -0.34 -16.76
N GLY A 58 5.84 0.87 -16.50
CA GLY A 58 4.98 2.06 -16.38
C GLY A 58 5.41 2.95 -15.22
N LEU A 59 4.57 3.95 -14.94
CA LEU A 59 4.86 4.94 -13.91
C LEU A 59 4.85 4.29 -12.53
N CYS A 60 5.95 4.42 -11.79
CA CYS A 60 6.08 3.95 -10.42
C CYS A 60 5.80 5.14 -9.49
N SER A 61 4.70 5.08 -8.75
CA SER A 61 4.32 6.14 -7.83
C SER A 61 5.07 6.03 -6.51
N ALA A 62 5.25 4.80 -6.02
CA ALA A 62 6.09 4.51 -4.87
C ALA A 62 6.58 3.07 -4.89
N PHE A 63 7.65 2.76 -4.17
CA PHE A 63 8.03 1.38 -3.84
C PHE A 63 8.52 1.31 -2.39
N SER A 64 8.37 0.15 -1.76
CA SER A 64 8.84 -0.09 -0.40
C SER A 64 10.31 -0.43 -0.41
N GLU A 65 11.08 0.06 0.56
CA GLU A 65 12.38 -0.53 0.88
C GLU A 65 12.16 -1.61 1.95
N GLY A 66 12.25 -2.87 1.55
CA GLY A 66 12.15 -3.99 2.48
C GLY A 66 10.76 -4.61 2.55
N GLY A 67 10.63 -5.74 1.86
CA GLY A 67 9.50 -6.66 1.93
C GLY A 67 9.85 -7.91 1.13
N GLY A 68 9.36 -9.08 1.54
CA GLY A 68 9.53 -10.30 0.73
C GLY A 68 8.41 -10.42 -0.29
N ARG A 69 8.64 -11.17 -1.37
CA ARG A 69 7.60 -11.51 -2.38
C ARG A 69 6.31 -12.04 -1.76
N SER A 70 6.46 -12.86 -0.72
CA SER A 70 5.37 -13.54 -0.04
C SER A 70 4.82 -12.78 1.17
N MET A 71 5.53 -11.74 1.62
CA MET A 71 5.19 -11.02 2.84
C MET A 71 5.15 -9.51 2.57
N PRO A 72 3.95 -8.93 2.43
CA PRO A 72 3.83 -7.49 2.26
C PRO A 72 4.45 -6.74 3.44
N PRO A 73 4.94 -5.51 3.22
CA PRO A 73 5.70 -4.80 4.23
C PRO A 73 4.83 -4.41 5.44
N TRP A 74 3.50 -4.40 5.29
CA TRP A 74 2.53 -4.20 6.37
C TRP A 74 2.11 -5.51 7.08
N ALA A 75 2.56 -6.70 6.63
CA ALA A 75 2.18 -7.99 7.23
C ALA A 75 2.58 -8.15 8.71
N PRO A 76 3.76 -7.69 9.17
CA PRO A 76 4.11 -7.81 10.59
C PRO A 76 3.13 -7.09 11.52
N ALA A 77 2.52 -5.98 11.07
CA ALA A 77 1.51 -5.29 11.85
C ALA A 77 0.15 -6.01 11.87
N LEU A 78 -0.06 -6.96 10.97
CA LEU A 78 -1.24 -7.84 10.98
C LEU A 78 -1.07 -9.03 11.93
N LEU A 79 0.16 -9.33 12.37
CA LEU A 79 0.49 -10.51 13.20
C LEU A 79 0.57 -10.22 14.70
N GLY A 80 0.29 -8.99 15.15
CA GLY A 80 0.34 -8.61 16.57
C GLY A 80 -0.71 -7.58 16.97
N PRO A 81 -0.91 -7.35 18.28
CA PRO A 81 -1.82 -6.33 18.81
C PRO A 81 -1.20 -4.93 18.67
N ALA A 82 -0.80 -4.56 17.44
CA ALA A 82 -0.29 -3.24 17.15
C ALA A 82 -1.49 -2.27 17.11
N GLU A 83 -1.64 -1.48 18.16
CA GLU A 83 -2.50 -0.30 18.20
C GLU A 83 -2.01 0.68 17.11
N GLY A 84 -2.59 0.57 15.91
CA GLY A 84 -2.34 1.49 14.79
C GLY A 84 -1.75 0.83 13.54
N SER A 85 -2.13 1.38 12.39
CA SER A 85 -1.60 0.96 11.09
C SER A 85 -0.12 1.31 10.97
N PRO A 86 0.74 0.39 10.50
CA PRO A 86 2.17 0.66 10.40
C PRO A 86 2.39 1.77 9.38
N VAL A 87 3.06 2.84 9.82
CA VAL A 87 3.60 3.85 8.91
C VAL A 87 4.96 3.35 8.46
N LEU A 88 5.04 2.98 7.19
CA LEU A 88 6.24 2.41 6.60
C LEU A 88 6.94 3.47 5.74
N LEU A 89 8.25 3.35 5.59
CA LEU A 89 9.01 4.22 4.68
C LEU A 89 8.95 3.67 3.26
N TRP A 90 8.54 4.53 2.33
CA TRP A 90 8.46 4.23 0.92
C TRP A 90 9.24 5.26 0.13
N ALA A 91 9.90 4.82 -0.93
CA ALA A 91 10.48 5.68 -1.93
C ALA A 91 9.34 6.17 -2.84
N VAL A 92 8.89 7.41 -2.65
CA VAL A 92 7.78 8.03 -3.40
C VAL A 92 8.33 8.94 -4.49
N TRP A 93 7.78 8.84 -5.70
CA TRP A 93 8.16 9.71 -6.81
C TRP A 93 7.74 11.16 -6.52
N ASP A 94 8.70 12.07 -6.42
CA ASP A 94 8.48 13.50 -6.31
C ASP A 94 8.57 14.13 -7.71
N PRO A 95 7.45 14.59 -8.31
CA PRO A 95 7.47 15.15 -9.65
C PRO A 95 8.17 16.51 -9.71
N THR A 96 8.22 17.25 -8.61
CA THR A 96 8.89 18.56 -8.52
C THR A 96 10.39 18.38 -8.55
N GLN A 97 10.90 17.39 -7.81
CA GLN A 97 12.34 17.09 -7.73
C GLN A 97 12.80 16.07 -8.77
N ARG A 98 11.86 15.46 -9.53
CA ARG A 98 12.10 14.40 -10.52
C ARG A 98 12.95 13.26 -9.98
N ARG A 99 12.71 12.87 -8.73
CA ARG A 99 13.44 11.79 -8.04
C ARG A 99 12.54 11.08 -7.04
N PHE A 100 12.95 9.91 -6.61
CA PHE A 100 12.34 9.25 -5.46
C PHE A 100 12.84 9.89 -4.17
N ALA A 101 11.91 10.15 -3.25
CA ALA A 101 12.21 10.63 -1.91
C ALA A 101 11.54 9.71 -0.89
N MET A 102 12.27 9.39 0.19
CA MET A 102 11.74 8.57 1.27
C MET A 102 10.64 9.32 2.01
N ARG A 103 9.45 8.75 2.03
CA ARG A 103 8.28 9.33 2.69
C ARG A 103 7.53 8.26 3.50
N PRO A 104 6.98 8.63 4.67
CA PRO A 104 6.09 7.75 5.40
C PRO A 104 4.76 7.56 4.64
N LEU A 105 4.40 6.31 4.36
CA LEU A 105 3.09 5.92 3.84
C LEU A 105 2.38 4.99 4.82
N SER A 106 1.07 5.19 4.94
CA SER A 106 0.18 4.29 5.68
C SER A 106 -0.63 3.47 4.67
N VAL A 107 -0.29 2.18 4.57
CA VAL A 107 -0.99 1.22 3.72
C VAL A 107 -1.71 0.24 4.64
N ILE A 108 -3.04 0.23 4.57
CA ILE A 108 -3.89 -0.62 5.40
C ILE A 108 -4.50 -1.65 4.45
N ALA A 109 -4.01 -2.89 4.47
CA ALA A 109 -4.64 -3.96 3.73
C ALA A 109 -5.84 -4.51 4.52
N GLU A 110 -7.01 -4.45 3.91
CA GLU A 110 -8.22 -5.08 4.42
C GLU A 110 -8.30 -6.51 3.89
N TRP A 111 -8.56 -7.45 4.81
CA TRP A 111 -8.93 -8.80 4.43
C TRP A 111 -10.31 -8.75 3.79
N CYS A 112 -10.44 -9.35 2.61
CA CYS A 112 -11.76 -9.77 2.17
C CYS A 112 -12.05 -10.99 3.05
N GLU A 113 -12.84 -10.81 4.11
CA GLU A 113 -13.59 -11.93 4.66
C GLU A 113 -14.59 -12.28 3.57
N ASP A 114 -14.19 -13.20 2.69
CA ASP A 114 -15.10 -13.94 1.84
C ASP A 114 -15.94 -14.75 2.84
N GLY A 115 -17.00 -14.12 3.35
CA GLY A 115 -18.01 -14.81 4.13
C GLY A 115 -18.56 -15.91 3.23
N PRO A 116 -18.71 -17.15 3.72
CA PRO A 116 -19.27 -18.21 2.90
C PRO A 116 -20.63 -17.73 2.39
N ASP A 117 -20.78 -17.62 1.06
CA ASP A 117 -22.09 -17.53 0.42
C ASP A 117 -22.91 -18.68 1.00
N GLU A 118 -23.90 -18.31 1.82
CA GLU A 118 -24.88 -19.23 2.39
C GLU A 118 -25.70 -19.78 1.22
N GLU A 119 -25.24 -20.91 0.67
CA GLU A 119 -25.93 -21.68 -0.35
C GLU A 119 -27.26 -22.17 0.25
N LYS A 120 -28.35 -21.60 -0.23
CA LYS A 120 -29.73 -21.88 0.19
C LYS A 120 -30.34 -23.03 -0.58
#